data_AF-A0A238JGE9-F1
#
_entry.id   AF-A0A238JGE9-F1
#
_cell.length_a   1.000
_cell.length_b   1.000
_cell.length_c   1.000
_cell.angle_alpha   90.00
_cell.angle_beta   90.00
_cell.angle_gamma   90.00
#
_symmetry.space_group_name_H-M   'P 1'
#
loop_
_entity.id
_entity.type
_entity.pdbx_description
1 polymer ?
#
loop_
_entity_poly.entity_id
_entity_poly.type
_entity_poly.pdbx_seq_one_letter_code
_entity_poly.pdbx_strand_id
1 'polypeptide(L)'
;MIAKTISLLLPALLPSWRFFKTVAASPRVELRVDAGDWQEARPIPERVGLARMARRLVWNPRRNEQLYMVSLSERLAEDGRDHARAELERLVRAGLTGGERFQFRLVFLQREGTQIVKFIDYESPVLPVAEHVS
;
A
#
# COMPACT_ATOMS: atom_id res chain seq x y z
N MET A 1 -3.83 -24.24 -31.77
CA MET A 1 -3.62 -25.02 -30.52
C MET A 1 -3.45 -24.16 -29.26
N ILE A 2 -2.69 -23.05 -29.32
CA ILE A 2 -2.43 -22.19 -28.15
C ILE A 2 -3.71 -21.58 -27.55
N ALA A 3 -4.65 -21.11 -28.38
CA ALA A 3 -5.88 -20.46 -27.90
C ALA A 3 -6.80 -21.38 -27.06
N LYS A 4 -6.90 -22.67 -27.44
CA LYS A 4 -7.66 -23.67 -26.65
C LYS A 4 -7.01 -23.95 -25.30
N THR A 5 -5.68 -23.97 -25.26
CA THR A 5 -4.92 -24.21 -24.01
C THR A 5 -5.10 -23.04 -23.04
N ILE A 6 -5.03 -21.80 -23.54
CA ILE A 6 -5.29 -20.60 -22.72
C ILE A 6 -6.73 -20.62 -22.19
N SER A 7 -7.72 -20.97 -23.01
CA SER A 7 -9.13 -21.04 -22.60
C SER A 7 -9.38 -22.05 -21.49
N LEU A 8 -8.69 -23.20 -21.50
CA LEU A 8 -8.80 -24.22 -20.44
C LEU A 8 -8.11 -23.81 -19.14
N LEU A 9 -7.02 -23.04 -19.22
CA LEU A 9 -6.24 -22.61 -18.05
C LEU A 9 -6.78 -21.33 -17.41
N LEU A 10 -7.45 -20.47 -18.17
CA LEU A 10 -7.96 -19.17 -17.69
C LEU A 10 -8.83 -19.29 -16.41
N PRO A 11 -9.77 -20.25 -16.31
CA PRO A 11 -10.60 -20.40 -15.12
C PRO A 11 -9.83 -20.89 -13.89
N ALA A 12 -8.74 -21.64 -14.10
CA ALA A 12 -7.87 -22.13 -13.02
C ALA A 12 -6.88 -21.06 -12.54
N LEU A 13 -6.44 -20.17 -13.44
CA LEU A 13 -5.51 -19.08 -13.14
C LEU A 13 -6.20 -17.85 -12.53
N LEU A 14 -7.48 -17.64 -12.84
CA LEU A 14 -8.30 -16.55 -12.32
C LEU A 14 -9.47 -17.15 -11.54
N PRO A 15 -9.25 -17.58 -10.28
CA PRO A 15 -10.33 -18.10 -9.46
C PRO A 15 -11.46 -17.08 -9.40
N SER A 16 -12.71 -17.54 -9.46
CA SER A 16 -13.87 -16.65 -9.56
C SER A 16 -13.83 -15.62 -8.43
N TRP A 17 -13.98 -14.34 -8.75
CA TRP A 17 -13.99 -13.23 -7.77
C TRP A 17 -15.05 -13.40 -6.66
N ARG A 18 -15.97 -14.35 -6.87
CA ARG A 18 -16.99 -14.83 -5.93
C ARG A 18 -16.44 -15.47 -4.65
N PHE A 19 -15.15 -15.78 -4.56
CA PHE A 19 -14.51 -16.27 -3.33
C PHE A 19 -14.26 -15.17 -2.29
N PHE A 20 -14.17 -13.90 -2.70
CA PHE A 20 -13.96 -12.79 -1.77
C PHE A 20 -15.30 -12.25 -1.29
N LYS A 21 -15.80 -12.82 -0.19
CA LYS A 21 -17.10 -12.48 0.42
C LYS A 21 -17.14 -11.04 0.96
N THR A 22 -16.00 -10.47 1.34
CA THR A 22 -15.89 -9.10 1.86
C THR A 22 -14.56 -8.49 1.41
N VAL A 23 -14.62 -7.34 0.72
CA VAL A 23 -13.44 -6.49 0.50
C VAL A 23 -13.41 -5.50 1.65
N ALA A 24 -12.53 -5.74 2.63
CA ALA A 24 -12.33 -4.81 3.74
C ALA A 24 -11.65 -3.52 3.26
N ALA A 25 -11.79 -2.44 4.04
CA ALA A 25 -11.07 -1.20 3.79
C ALA A 25 -9.57 -1.47 3.89
N SER A 26 -8.85 -1.41 2.78
CA SER A 26 -7.39 -1.59 2.78
C SER A 26 -6.72 -0.33 3.33
N PRO A 27 -5.84 -0.44 4.34
CA PRO A 27 -5.11 0.69 4.87
C PRO A 27 -4.20 1.30 3.80
N ARG A 28 -4.19 2.62 3.74
CA ARG A 28 -3.31 3.42 2.91
C ARG A 28 -2.34 4.17 3.80
N VAL A 29 -1.07 4.13 3.44
CA VAL A 29 -0.03 4.91 4.12
C VAL A 29 0.08 6.24 3.40
N GLU A 30 -0.23 7.31 4.10
CA GLU A 30 0.05 8.68 3.65
C GLU A 30 1.26 9.22 4.38
N LEU A 31 2.06 10.03 3.69
CA LEU A 31 3.21 10.72 4.26
C LEU A 31 3.12 12.21 3.98
N ARG A 32 3.75 13.00 4.83
CA ARG A 32 4.09 14.41 4.56
C ARG A 32 5.53 14.66 4.93
N VAL A 33 6.17 15.57 4.21
CA VAL A 33 7.55 15.99 4.42
C VAL A 33 7.54 17.48 4.77
N ASP A 34 8.32 17.88 5.77
CA ASP A 34 8.50 19.27 6.23
C ASP A 34 7.17 20.02 6.46
N ALA A 35 6.20 19.31 7.04
CA ALA A 35 4.83 19.80 7.29
C ALA A 35 4.05 20.24 6.03
N GLY A 36 4.44 19.76 4.85
CA GLY A 36 3.69 19.92 3.61
C GLY A 36 2.41 19.07 3.56
N ASP A 37 1.85 18.95 2.36
CA ASP A 37 0.61 18.21 2.13
C ASP A 37 0.77 16.69 2.32
N TRP A 38 -0.31 16.06 2.77
CA TRP A 38 -0.38 14.60 2.87
C TRP A 38 -0.51 13.97 1.48
N GLN A 39 0.41 13.06 1.17
CA GLN A 39 0.47 12.34 -0.11
C GLN A 39 0.52 10.84 0.13
N GLU A 40 -0.05 10.04 -0.76
CA GLU A 40 0.05 8.59 -0.67
C GLU A 40 1.51 8.14 -0.88
N ALA A 41 2.05 7.34 0.04
CA ALA A 41 3.45 6.93 0.03
C ALA A 41 3.84 6.15 -1.24
N ARG A 42 2.85 5.48 -1.87
CA ARG A 42 3.00 4.70 -3.11
C ARG A 42 1.77 4.93 -3.99
N PRO A 43 1.72 6.02 -4.78
CA PRO A 43 0.56 6.32 -5.61
C PRO A 43 0.34 5.22 -6.66
N ILE A 44 -0.91 4.81 -6.81
CA ILE A 44 -1.29 3.83 -7.85
C ILE A 44 -1.18 4.54 -9.21
N PRO A 45 -0.41 4.01 -10.17
CA PRO A 45 -0.31 4.62 -11.49
C PRO A 45 -1.66 4.58 -12.20
N GLU A 46 -2.13 5.74 -12.66
CA GLU A 46 -3.45 5.92 -13.28
C GLU A 46 -3.65 5.10 -14.57
N ARG A 47 -2.56 4.84 -15.31
CA ARG A 47 -2.61 4.08 -16.57
C ARG A 47 -1.45 3.09 -16.66
N VAL A 48 -1.80 1.85 -16.98
CA VAL A 48 -0.84 0.76 -17.22
C VAL A 48 -1.20 0.14 -18.57
N GLY A 49 -0.28 0.20 -19.54
CA GLY A 49 -0.49 -0.48 -20.83
C GLY A 49 -0.56 -2.00 -20.68
N LEU A 50 -1.27 -2.67 -21.60
CA LEU A 50 -1.52 -4.12 -21.55
C LEU A 50 -0.24 -4.97 -21.40
N ALA A 51 0.83 -4.63 -22.13
CA ALA A 51 2.11 -5.33 -22.02
C ALA A 51 2.76 -5.18 -20.62
N ARG A 52 2.67 -3.99 -20.02
CA ARG A 52 3.15 -3.74 -18.65
C ARG A 52 2.28 -4.47 -17.63
N MET A 53 0.99 -4.59 -17.88
CA MET A 53 0.07 -5.38 -17.05
C MET A 53 0.44 -6.87 -17.08
N ALA A 54 0.68 -7.44 -18.27
CA ALA A 54 1.11 -8.83 -18.42
C ALA A 54 2.45 -9.12 -17.72
N ARG A 55 3.45 -8.23 -17.86
CA ARG A 55 4.74 -8.37 -17.17
C ARG A 55 4.58 -8.36 -15.64
N ARG A 56 3.66 -7.55 -15.11
CA ARG A 56 3.35 -7.46 -13.67
C ARG A 56 2.68 -8.72 -13.12
N LEU A 57 2.09 -9.58 -13.96
CA LEU A 57 1.56 -10.88 -13.52
C LEU A 57 2.68 -11.88 -13.19
N VAL A 58 3.85 -11.74 -13.82
CA VAL A 58 4.99 -12.62 -13.59
C VAL A 58 5.83 -12.12 -12.41
N TRP A 59 6.14 -10.82 -12.36
CA TRP A 59 6.93 -10.24 -11.27
C TRP A 59 6.67 -8.73 -11.12
N ASN A 60 6.34 -8.29 -9.90
CA ASN A 60 6.13 -6.87 -9.61
C ASN A 60 6.61 -6.51 -8.19
N PRO A 61 7.90 -6.16 -8.01
CA PRO A 61 8.49 -5.93 -6.69
C PRO A 61 7.82 -4.76 -5.96
N ARG A 62 7.44 -3.69 -6.68
CA ARG A 62 6.74 -2.54 -6.09
C ARG A 62 5.36 -2.90 -5.53
N ARG A 63 4.64 -3.83 -6.18
CA ARG A 63 3.34 -4.32 -5.67
C ARG A 63 3.54 -5.21 -4.45
N ASN A 64 4.59 -6.03 -4.42
CA ASN A 64 4.90 -6.85 -3.26
C ASN A 64 5.23 -5.98 -2.04
N GLU A 65 6.03 -4.92 -2.24
CA GLU A 65 6.33 -3.95 -1.19
C GLU A 65 5.07 -3.21 -0.70
N GLN A 66 4.18 -2.80 -1.61
CA GLN A 66 2.90 -2.20 -1.24
C GLN A 66 2.02 -3.17 -0.43
N LEU A 67 1.93 -4.44 -0.83
CA LEU A 67 1.20 -5.47 -0.08
C LEU A 67 1.82 -5.68 1.30
N TYR A 68 3.15 -5.64 1.41
CA TYR A 68 3.84 -5.73 2.69
C TYR A 68 3.55 -4.54 3.60
N MET A 69 3.56 -3.31 3.07
CA MET A 69 3.15 -2.10 3.82
C MET A 69 1.69 -2.20 4.30
N VAL A 70 0.79 -2.75 3.48
CA VAL A 70 -0.62 -3.00 3.89
C VAL A 70 -0.66 -3.98 5.07
N SER A 71 0.03 -5.12 4.99
CA SER A 71 0.06 -6.09 6.09
C SER A 71 0.69 -5.53 7.36
N LEU A 72 1.72 -4.67 7.28
CA LEU A 72 2.27 -3.99 8.45
C LEU A 72 1.26 -3.01 9.04
N SER A 73 0.50 -2.31 8.20
CA SER A 73 -0.53 -1.37 8.63
C SER A 73 -1.69 -2.08 9.34
N GLU A 74 -2.15 -3.21 8.80
CA GLU A 74 -3.15 -4.07 9.45
C GLU A 74 -2.66 -4.52 10.83
N ARG A 75 -1.41 -5.01 10.93
CA ARG A 75 -0.82 -5.44 12.21
C ARG A 75 -0.62 -4.29 13.20
N LEU A 76 -0.37 -3.07 12.71
CA LEU A 76 -0.26 -1.88 13.56
C LEU A 76 -1.63 -1.47 14.09
N ALA A 77 -2.68 -1.55 13.27
CA ALA A 77 -4.06 -1.24 13.65
C ALA A 77 -4.65 -2.27 14.63
N GLU A 78 -4.36 -3.56 14.45
CA GLU A 78 -4.88 -4.62 15.32
C GLU A 78 -4.20 -4.67 16.70
N ASP A 79 -2.87 -4.69 16.75
CA ASP A 79 -2.11 -5.02 17.96
C ASP A 79 -1.13 -3.93 18.41
N GLY A 80 -1.02 -2.81 17.69
CA GLY A 80 -0.11 -1.71 18.06
C GLY A 80 1.39 -2.08 18.09
N ARG A 81 1.81 -3.13 17.37
CA ARG A 81 3.17 -3.70 17.51
C ARG A 81 4.27 -2.71 17.11
N ASP A 82 5.19 -2.43 18.04
CA ASP A 82 6.35 -1.56 17.83
C ASP A 82 7.22 -1.93 16.61
N HIS A 83 7.34 -3.23 16.33
CA HIS A 83 8.06 -3.72 15.15
C HIS A 83 7.39 -3.30 13.83
N ALA A 84 6.05 -3.35 13.75
CA ALA A 84 5.34 -2.95 12.54
C ALA A 84 5.48 -1.46 12.28
N ARG A 85 5.45 -0.65 13.35
CA ARG A 85 5.75 0.79 13.29
C ARG A 85 7.16 1.06 12.79
N ALA A 86 8.18 0.42 13.38
CA ALA A 86 9.58 0.63 12.99
C ALA A 86 9.84 0.25 11.53
N GLU A 87 9.22 -0.83 11.05
CA GLU A 87 9.38 -1.26 9.67
C GLU A 87 8.65 -0.33 8.69
N LEU A 88 7.44 0.15 9.04
CA LEU A 88 6.76 1.18 8.25
C LEU A 88 7.58 2.46 8.17
N GLU A 89 8.17 2.89 9.27
CA GLU A 89 9.07 4.04 9.31
C GLU A 89 10.25 3.85 8.35
N ARG A 90 10.92 2.70 8.42
CA ARG A 90 12.05 2.36 7.55
C ARG A 90 11.67 2.39 6.07
N LEU A 91 10.52 1.80 5.71
CA LEU A 91 10.04 1.75 4.33
C LEU A 91 9.64 3.12 3.79
N VAL A 92 8.92 3.92 4.59
CA VAL A 92 8.53 5.28 4.21
C VAL A 92 9.78 6.15 4.01
N ARG A 93 10.71 6.11 4.97
CA ARG A 93 11.99 6.84 4.93
C ARG A 93 12.79 6.48 3.67
N ALA A 94 12.92 5.19 3.35
CA ALA A 94 13.62 4.73 2.15
C ALA A 94 12.99 5.21 0.84
N GLY A 95 11.71 5.60 0.86
CA GLY A 95 10.99 6.17 -0.28
C GLY A 95 11.15 7.68 -0.45
N LEU A 96 11.71 8.39 0.55
CA LEU A 96 11.86 9.84 0.50
C LEU A 96 13.06 10.25 -0.37
N THR A 97 12.88 11.32 -1.15
CA THR A 97 13.93 11.88 -2.02
C THR A 97 14.52 13.19 -1.52
N GLY A 98 14.07 13.67 -0.34
CA GLY A 98 14.51 14.93 0.26
C GLY A 98 13.64 15.34 1.45
N GLY A 99 14.04 16.43 2.10
CA GLY A 99 13.39 17.00 3.29
C GLY A 99 14.15 16.73 4.59
N GLU A 100 13.83 17.47 5.65
CA GLU A 100 14.47 17.33 6.96
C GLU A 100 13.69 16.42 7.89
N ARG A 101 12.35 16.52 7.84
CA ARG A 101 11.45 15.78 8.72
C ARG A 101 10.28 15.20 7.95
N PHE A 102 9.76 14.07 8.39
CA PHE A 102 8.58 13.46 7.82
C PHE A 102 7.62 12.93 8.88
N GLN A 103 6.37 12.75 8.47
CA GLN A 103 5.36 12.03 9.23
C GLN A 103 4.64 11.09 8.30
N PHE A 104 4.13 9.99 8.85
CA PHE A 104 3.23 9.10 8.14
C PHE A 104 1.99 8.83 8.97
N ARG A 105 0.88 8.51 8.29
CA ARG A 105 -0.37 8.14 8.92
C ARG A 105 -1.02 6.97 8.20
N LEU A 106 -1.75 6.17 8.96
CA LEU A 106 -2.59 5.10 8.43
C LEU A 106 -3.99 5.62 8.19
N VAL A 107 -4.41 5.53 6.95
CA VAL A 107 -5.71 5.98 6.48
C VAL A 107 -6.50 4.80 5.98
N PHE A 108 -7.72 4.66 6.46
CA PHE A 108 -8.65 3.68 5.93
C PHE A 108 -9.77 4.40 5.20
N LEU A 109 -10.18 3.81 4.09
CA LEU A 109 -11.29 4.29 3.27
C LEU A 109 -12.43 3.30 3.39
N GLN A 110 -13.52 3.75 4.00
CA GLN A 110 -14.75 2.97 4.10
C GLN A 110 -15.82 3.60 3.21
N ARG A 111 -16.55 2.75 2.50
CA ARG A 111 -17.70 3.19 1.71
C ARG A 111 -18.93 3.12 2.59
N GLU A 112 -19.50 4.28 2.91
CA GLU A 112 -20.79 4.40 3.60
C GLU A 112 -21.84 4.86 2.58
N GLY A 113 -22.58 3.89 2.03
CA GLY A 113 -23.55 4.13 0.97
C GLY A 113 -22.91 4.68 -0.31
N THR A 114 -23.18 5.95 -0.61
CA THR A 114 -22.64 6.66 -1.78
C THR A 114 -21.39 7.48 -1.47
N GLN A 115 -21.00 7.60 -0.20
CA GLN A 115 -19.85 8.40 0.23
C GLN A 115 -18.65 7.51 0.56
N ILE A 116 -17.45 8.03 0.27
CA ILE A 116 -16.20 7.43 0.73
C ILE A 116 -15.76 8.25 1.94
N VAL A 117 -15.83 7.63 3.12
CA VAL A 117 -15.42 8.22 4.39
C VAL A 117 -13.98 7.80 4.67
N LYS A 118 -13.17 8.78 5.06
CA LYS A 118 -11.76 8.60 5.37
C LYS A 118 -11.58 8.67 6.88
N PHE A 119 -11.02 7.62 7.49
CA PHE A 119 -10.65 7.63 8.90
C PHE A 119 -9.14 7.44 9.08
N ILE A 120 -8.59 8.14 10.07
CA ILE A 120 -7.18 8.06 10.43
C ILE A 120 -7.09 7.21 11.67
N ASP A 121 -6.36 6.10 11.57
CA ASP A 121 -6.22 5.14 12.66
C ASP A 121 -4.93 5.36 13.46
N TYR A 122 -3.89 5.85 12.79
CA TYR A 122 -2.60 6.14 13.40
C TYR A 122 -1.93 7.34 12.72
N GLU A 123 -1.29 8.21 13.49
CA GLU A 123 -0.40 9.27 12.99
C GLU A 123 0.93 9.21 13.76
N SER A 124 2.05 9.19 13.03
CA SER A 124 3.38 9.13 13.63
C SER A 124 3.78 10.47 14.26
N PRO A 125 4.67 10.46 15.27
CA PRO A 125 5.39 11.67 15.64
C PRO A 125 6.20 12.19 14.45
N VAL A 126 6.67 13.44 14.55
CA VAL A 126 7.59 14.02 13.56
C VAL A 126 8.94 13.33 13.66
N LEU A 127 9.36 12.67 12.57
CA LEU A 127 10.58 11.90 12.50
C LEU A 127 11.61 12.63 11.63
N PRO A 128 12.91 12.60 11.97
CA PRO A 128 13.95 13.16 11.10
C PRO A 128 14.10 12.28 9.85
N VAL A 129 14.46 12.85 8.69
CA VAL A 129 14.72 12.09 7.44
C VAL A 129 16.11 11.44 7.47
N ALA A 130 17.13 12.17 7.94
CA ALA A 130 18.43 11.60 8.21
C ALA A 130 18.42 10.83 9.54
N GLU A 131 18.98 9.62 9.57
CA GLU A 131 19.40 9.03 10.83
C GLU A 131 20.49 9.95 11.40
N HIS A 132 20.19 10.62 12.52
CA HIS A 132 21.26 11.20 13.33
C HIS A 132 22.09 10.04 13.86
N VAL A 133 23.11 9.64 13.11
CA VAL A 133 24.18 8.79 13.61
C VAL A 133 24.97 9.68 14.57
N SER A 134 24.65 9.57 15.87
CA SER A 134 25.51 10.08 16.95
C SER A 134 26.65 9.12 17.19
#